data_AF-A0A6L8W705-F1
#
_entry.id   AF-A0A6L8W705-F1
#
_cell.length_a   1.000
_cell.length_b   1.000
_cell.length_c   1.000
_cell.angle_alpha   90.00
_cell.angle_beta   90.00
_cell.angle_gamma   90.00
#
_symmetry.space_group_name_H-M   'P 1'
#
loop_
_entity.id
_entity.type
_entity.pdbx_description
1 polymer ?
#
loop_
_entity_poly.entity_id
_entity_poly.type
_entity_poly.pdbx_seq_one_letter_code
_entity_poly.pdbx_strand_id
1 'polypeptide(L)'
;MLTSDTAQSPDFLNPDIPAELPLLDMPIVVASDETLDGYGCLVEDYENFPIEIVTWPTSGSRKVDEGTGNQGGTAEGIFEFWWEGDVLWGRNNAVKDTYILGWSRNPEEADTKVATREKDQVLLWHANYHPDGGQLFYSLDGTPFMVPLALPGDDVQPEDFVAFYCDGSKGLYIHPNIWHEGVFPIGEKGRFYDRQGKVHARVSVNFAEEFGMLLKVPLQIP
;
A
#
# COMPACT_ATOMS: atom_id res chain seq x y z
N MET A 1 6.48 19.94 -28.51
CA MET A 1 7.33 18.99 -27.76
C MET A 1 6.51 18.59 -26.56
N LEU A 2 6.05 17.34 -26.52
CA LEU A 2 5.41 16.79 -25.33
C LEU A 2 6.54 16.58 -24.32
N THR A 3 6.63 17.43 -23.30
CA THR A 3 7.27 17.02 -22.07
C THR A 3 6.51 15.79 -21.61
N SER A 4 7.21 14.68 -21.30
CA SER A 4 6.51 13.57 -20.67
C SER A 4 6.11 14.05 -19.29
N ASP A 5 4.84 14.40 -19.11
CA ASP A 5 4.24 14.79 -17.82
C ASP A 5 4.08 13.58 -16.89
N THR A 6 4.78 12.48 -17.17
CA THR A 6 4.81 11.27 -16.35
C THR A 6 6.02 11.32 -15.42
N ALA A 7 5.78 11.18 -14.11
CA ALA A 7 6.84 10.95 -13.15
C ALA A 7 7.65 9.70 -13.52
N GLN A 8 8.94 9.69 -13.16
CA GLN A 8 9.74 8.47 -13.27
C GLN A 8 9.24 7.45 -12.24
N SER A 9 9.16 6.18 -12.64
CA SER A 9 8.86 5.11 -11.68
C SER A 9 9.98 5.04 -10.62
N PRO A 10 9.64 4.94 -9.32
CA PRO A 10 10.63 4.66 -8.29
C PRO A 10 11.36 3.35 -8.57
N ASP A 11 12.65 3.27 -8.19
CA ASP A 11 13.36 1.99 -8.17
C ASP A 11 12.96 1.21 -6.93
N PHE A 12 11.91 0.40 -7.05
CA PHE A 12 11.36 -0.40 -5.95
C PHE A 12 12.31 -1.51 -5.46
N LEU A 13 13.37 -1.82 -6.21
CA LEU A 13 14.33 -2.85 -5.82
C LEU A 13 15.57 -2.23 -5.17
N ASN A 14 15.85 -0.96 -5.44
CA ASN A 14 16.98 -0.22 -4.89
C ASN A 14 16.57 1.25 -4.60
N PRO A 15 15.63 1.49 -3.67
CA PRO A 15 15.23 2.85 -3.34
C PRO A 15 16.41 3.63 -2.76
N ASP A 16 16.64 4.85 -3.25
CA ASP A 16 17.70 5.72 -2.78
C ASP A 16 17.28 6.40 -1.46
N ILE A 17 17.55 5.73 -0.35
CA ILE A 17 17.19 6.21 0.99
C ILE A 17 18.43 6.79 1.69
N PRO A 18 18.43 8.10 2.04
CA PRO A 18 19.48 8.69 2.85
C PRO A 18 19.68 7.99 4.20
N ALA A 19 20.91 8.06 4.71
CA ALA A 19 21.29 7.61 6.04
C ALA A 19 20.61 8.42 7.16
N GLU A 20 20.44 7.81 8.32
CA GLU A 20 20.02 8.44 9.59
C GLU A 20 18.76 9.32 9.52
N LEU A 21 17.73 8.90 8.76
CA LEU A 21 16.48 9.65 8.67
C LEU A 21 15.67 9.62 9.99
N PRO A 22 15.04 10.74 10.39
CA PRO A 22 14.02 10.76 11.43
C PRO A 22 12.88 9.79 11.13
N LEU A 23 12.29 9.25 12.20
CA LEU A 23 11.14 8.35 12.12
C LEU A 23 9.91 9.05 12.70
N LEU A 24 8.78 8.94 12.01
CA LEU A 24 7.47 9.34 12.52
C LEU A 24 6.66 8.09 12.88
N ASP A 25 6.29 7.94 14.15
CA ASP A 25 5.44 6.83 14.61
C ASP A 25 4.01 7.00 14.07
N MET A 26 3.52 6.01 13.33
CA MET A 26 2.11 5.97 12.93
C MET A 26 1.23 5.52 14.11
N PRO A 27 0.09 6.19 14.35
CA PRO A 27 -0.91 5.70 15.30
C PRO A 27 -1.53 4.39 14.80
N ILE A 28 -1.81 3.47 15.73
CA ILE A 28 -2.51 2.21 15.42
C ILE A 28 -4.01 2.36 15.72
N VAL A 29 -4.84 1.88 14.80
CA VAL A 29 -6.29 1.78 14.95
C VAL A 29 -6.75 0.37 14.61
N VAL A 30 -7.64 -0.23 15.41
CA VAL A 30 -8.24 -1.53 15.07
C VAL A 30 -9.25 -1.35 13.94
N ALA A 31 -9.09 -2.11 12.86
CA ALA A 31 -9.99 -2.05 11.72
C ALA A 31 -11.39 -2.56 12.09
N SER A 32 -12.38 -1.74 11.80
CA SER A 32 -13.81 -1.99 11.90
C SER A 32 -14.52 -1.14 10.84
N ASP A 33 -15.79 -1.42 10.56
CA ASP A 33 -16.56 -0.62 9.60
C ASP A 33 -16.66 0.85 10.03
N GLU A 34 -16.66 1.14 11.33
CA GLU A 34 -16.70 2.52 11.86
C GLU A 34 -15.35 3.23 11.67
N THR A 35 -14.25 2.58 11.98
CA THR A 35 -12.91 3.19 11.87
C THR A 35 -12.43 3.33 10.44
N LEU A 36 -12.95 2.50 9.54
CA LEU A 36 -12.63 2.51 8.11
C LEU A 36 -13.53 3.47 7.31
N ASP A 37 -14.40 4.24 7.96
CA ASP A 37 -15.25 5.22 7.28
C ASP A 37 -14.41 6.16 6.39
N GLY A 38 -14.79 6.25 5.11
CA GLY A 38 -14.06 7.00 4.09
C GLY A 38 -12.84 6.30 3.48
N TYR A 39 -12.27 5.27 4.13
CA TYR A 39 -11.12 4.51 3.61
C TYR A 39 -11.55 3.28 2.81
N GLY A 40 -12.58 2.57 3.27
CA GLY A 40 -12.95 1.28 2.72
C GLY A 40 -13.86 0.49 3.66
N CYS A 41 -13.76 -0.84 3.63
CA CYS A 41 -14.54 -1.71 4.52
C CYS A 41 -13.92 -3.10 4.72
N LEU A 42 -14.41 -3.82 5.73
CA LEU A 42 -14.05 -5.22 5.93
C LEU A 42 -14.87 -6.14 5.02
N VAL A 43 -14.24 -7.20 4.52
CA VAL A 43 -14.82 -8.11 3.52
C VAL A 43 -14.83 -9.55 4.00
N GLU A 44 -16.02 -10.15 4.09
CA GLU A 44 -16.18 -11.57 4.44
C GLU A 44 -16.06 -12.49 3.21
N ASP A 45 -16.81 -12.19 2.13
CA ASP A 45 -16.77 -12.95 0.88
C ASP A 45 -15.90 -12.21 -0.14
N TYR A 46 -14.59 -12.47 -0.10
CA TYR A 46 -13.62 -11.82 -1.00
C TYR A 46 -13.74 -12.28 -2.46
N GLU A 47 -14.25 -13.49 -2.71
CA GLU A 47 -14.32 -14.06 -4.06
C GLU A 47 -15.33 -13.28 -4.92
N ASN A 48 -16.47 -12.91 -4.34
CA ASN A 48 -17.56 -12.21 -5.02
C ASN A 48 -17.59 -10.70 -4.76
N PHE A 49 -16.62 -10.16 -4.00
CA PHE A 49 -16.61 -8.74 -3.67
C PHE A 49 -16.36 -7.86 -4.92
N PRO A 50 -17.21 -6.86 -5.20
CA PRO A 50 -17.05 -5.98 -6.34
C PRO A 50 -15.94 -4.96 -6.10
N ILE A 51 -15.11 -4.71 -7.11
CA ILE A 51 -14.10 -3.66 -7.06
C ILE A 51 -14.61 -2.44 -7.82
N GLU A 52 -14.59 -1.27 -7.17
CA GLU A 52 -14.87 -0.01 -7.83
C GLU A 52 -13.85 0.27 -8.94
N ILE A 53 -14.34 0.56 -10.14
CA ILE A 53 -13.54 1.04 -11.27
C ILE A 53 -14.00 2.45 -11.62
N VAL A 54 -13.07 3.40 -11.56
CA VAL A 54 -13.34 4.82 -11.75
C VAL A 54 -13.39 5.14 -13.24
N THR A 55 -14.39 5.94 -13.65
CA THR A 55 -14.44 6.48 -15.01
C THR A 55 -13.30 7.47 -15.22
N TRP A 56 -12.52 7.25 -16.28
CA TRP A 56 -11.36 8.07 -16.62
C TRP A 56 -11.64 9.58 -16.54
N PRO A 57 -10.81 10.37 -15.85
CA PRO A 57 -11.04 11.79 -15.69
C PRO A 57 -10.81 12.57 -16.99
N THR A 58 -11.39 13.75 -17.08
CA THR A 58 -11.14 14.70 -18.18
C THR A 58 -10.58 15.99 -17.61
N SER A 59 -9.65 16.64 -18.32
CA SER A 59 -8.99 17.87 -17.88
C SER A 59 -9.78 19.16 -18.19
N GLY A 60 -11.01 19.06 -18.69
CA GLY A 60 -11.81 20.20 -19.14
C GLY A 60 -13.31 20.00 -18.96
N SER A 61 -14.11 20.86 -19.60
CA SER A 61 -15.57 20.86 -19.41
C SER A 61 -16.31 19.73 -20.13
N ARG A 62 -15.66 19.03 -21.07
CA ARG A 62 -16.26 17.90 -21.80
C ARG A 62 -16.16 16.66 -20.93
N LYS A 63 -17.29 15.98 -20.70
CA LYS A 63 -17.35 14.75 -19.90
C LYS A 63 -17.11 13.52 -20.76
N VAL A 64 -16.75 12.42 -20.11
CA VAL A 64 -16.79 11.08 -20.70
C VAL A 64 -18.26 10.70 -20.94
N ASP A 65 -18.52 10.03 -22.07
CA ASP A 65 -19.85 9.54 -22.40
C ASP A 65 -20.30 8.45 -21.41
N GLU A 66 -21.59 8.41 -21.10
CA GLU A 66 -22.17 7.45 -20.17
C GLU A 66 -21.84 6.00 -20.57
N GLY A 67 -21.38 5.20 -19.60
CA GLY A 67 -21.00 3.80 -19.82
C GLY A 67 -19.63 3.58 -20.47
N THR A 68 -18.81 4.63 -20.60
CA THR A 68 -17.44 4.52 -21.14
C THR A 68 -16.40 4.99 -20.13
N GLY A 69 -15.13 4.67 -20.37
CA GLY A 69 -13.99 5.15 -19.54
C GLY A 69 -13.72 4.37 -18.25
N ASN A 70 -14.52 3.36 -17.92
CA ASN A 70 -14.35 2.45 -16.78
C ASN A 70 -14.29 0.97 -17.20
N GLN A 71 -13.98 0.71 -18.47
CA GLN A 71 -14.05 -0.63 -19.08
C GLN A 71 -12.76 -1.45 -18.89
N GLY A 72 -11.80 -0.94 -18.13
CA GLY A 72 -10.51 -1.62 -17.86
C GLY A 72 -10.67 -2.93 -17.08
N GLY A 73 -11.71 -3.02 -16.24
CA GLY A 73 -11.96 -4.20 -15.41
C GLY A 73 -10.92 -4.36 -14.30
N THR A 74 -10.80 -5.57 -13.76
CA THR A 74 -9.91 -5.91 -12.65
C THR A 74 -8.75 -6.83 -13.08
N ALA A 75 -7.68 -6.80 -12.29
CA ALA A 75 -6.65 -7.83 -12.25
C ALA A 75 -6.66 -8.48 -10.85
N GLU A 76 -6.31 -9.76 -10.80
CA GLU A 76 -6.25 -10.50 -9.53
C GLU A 76 -5.06 -11.46 -9.50
N GLY A 77 -4.58 -11.76 -8.30
CA GLY A 77 -3.44 -12.64 -8.08
C GLY A 77 -3.11 -12.79 -6.60
N ILE A 78 -2.04 -13.53 -6.31
CA ILE A 78 -1.51 -13.60 -4.95
C ILE A 78 -0.46 -12.50 -4.77
N PHE A 79 -0.60 -11.69 -3.73
CA PHE A 79 0.45 -10.80 -3.27
C PHE A 79 1.15 -11.45 -2.07
N GLU A 80 2.44 -11.75 -2.25
CA GLU A 80 3.27 -12.40 -1.26
C GLU A 80 4.16 -11.38 -0.56
N PHE A 81 4.27 -11.50 0.76
CA PHE A 81 5.10 -10.65 1.60
C PHE A 81 6.00 -11.53 2.44
N TRP A 82 7.28 -11.19 2.55
CA TRP A 82 8.21 -11.93 3.40
C TRP A 82 9.38 -11.07 3.84
N TRP A 83 9.88 -11.38 5.03
CA TRP A 83 11.12 -10.81 5.50
C TRP A 83 12.32 -11.60 5.02
N GLU A 84 13.34 -10.90 4.52
CA GLU A 84 14.68 -11.46 4.28
C GLU A 84 15.70 -10.59 5.01
N GLY A 85 16.32 -11.15 6.05
CA GLY A 85 17.06 -10.37 7.03
C GLY A 85 16.18 -9.31 7.69
N ASP A 86 16.56 -8.05 7.50
CA ASP A 86 15.88 -6.83 7.96
C ASP A 86 15.03 -6.14 6.88
N VAL A 87 14.88 -6.73 5.69
CA VAL A 87 14.14 -6.13 4.56
C VAL A 87 12.78 -6.82 4.40
N LEU A 88 11.71 -6.05 4.33
CA LEU A 88 10.38 -6.55 3.97
C LEU A 88 10.20 -6.47 2.46
N TRP A 89 10.04 -7.63 1.84
CA TRP A 89 9.79 -7.77 0.42
C TRP A 89 8.31 -7.99 0.14
N GLY A 90 7.87 -7.50 -1.01
CA GLY A 90 6.57 -7.79 -1.61
C GLY A 90 6.72 -8.29 -3.04
N ARG A 91 5.92 -9.27 -3.44
CA ARG A 91 5.75 -9.69 -4.83
C ARG A 91 4.27 -9.74 -5.19
N ASN A 92 3.84 -8.84 -6.07
CA ASN A 92 2.48 -8.84 -6.58
C ASN A 92 2.40 -9.68 -7.85
N ASN A 93 1.84 -10.88 -7.77
CA ASN A 93 1.71 -11.77 -8.93
C ASN A 93 0.60 -11.33 -9.91
N ALA A 94 -0.32 -10.42 -9.52
CA ALA A 94 -1.34 -9.87 -10.39
C ALA A 94 -0.73 -8.93 -11.46
N VAL A 95 0.29 -8.15 -11.08
CA VAL A 95 0.98 -7.19 -11.97
C VAL A 95 2.44 -7.57 -12.29
N LYS A 96 2.97 -8.64 -11.68
CA LYS A 96 4.33 -9.21 -11.88
C LYS A 96 5.49 -8.33 -11.42
N ASP A 97 5.26 -7.52 -10.40
CA ASP A 97 6.25 -6.64 -9.82
C ASP A 97 6.75 -7.16 -8.46
N THR A 98 7.93 -6.70 -8.07
CA THR A 98 8.58 -7.01 -6.79
C THR A 98 9.12 -5.72 -6.17
N TYR A 99 8.99 -5.60 -4.87
CA TYR A 99 9.19 -4.35 -4.14
C TYR A 99 9.94 -4.59 -2.82
N ILE A 100 10.79 -3.64 -2.45
CA ILE A 100 11.16 -3.39 -1.06
C ILE A 100 10.08 -2.47 -0.47
N LEU A 101 9.32 -3.00 0.48
CA LEU A 101 8.23 -2.26 1.13
C LEU A 101 8.73 -1.46 2.34
N GLY A 102 9.85 -1.88 2.92
CA GLY A 102 10.47 -1.20 4.04
C GLY A 102 11.46 -2.09 4.77
N TRP A 103 11.86 -1.65 5.95
CA TRP A 103 12.88 -2.31 6.76
C TRP A 103 12.46 -2.44 8.21
N SER A 104 13.04 -3.39 8.94
CA SER A 104 12.86 -3.49 10.38
C SER A 104 13.61 -2.38 11.12
N ARG A 105 14.63 -1.77 10.51
CA ARG A 105 15.49 -0.72 11.05
C ARG A 105 15.94 0.25 9.96
N ASN A 106 16.71 1.28 10.32
CA ASN A 106 17.25 2.21 9.33
C ASN A 106 17.96 1.46 8.19
N PRO A 107 17.69 1.79 6.91
CA PRO A 107 18.16 1.01 5.77
C PRO A 107 19.69 0.83 5.71
N GLU A 108 20.45 1.80 6.18
CA GLU A 108 21.92 1.73 6.20
C GLU A 108 22.47 0.68 7.17
N GLU A 109 21.71 0.35 8.22
CA GLU A 109 22.06 -0.63 9.25
C GLU A 109 21.44 -2.00 8.97
N ALA A 110 20.55 -2.09 7.98
CA ALA A 110 19.81 -3.28 7.64
C ALA A 110 20.73 -4.30 6.94
N ASP A 111 20.65 -5.56 7.38
CA ASP A 111 21.28 -6.67 6.67
C ASP A 111 20.21 -7.43 5.87
N THR A 112 20.46 -7.66 4.58
CA THR A 112 19.50 -8.28 3.67
C THR A 112 19.41 -9.80 3.78
N LYS A 113 20.23 -10.43 4.64
CA LYS A 113 20.32 -11.89 4.79
C LYS A 113 20.07 -12.35 6.20
N VAL A 114 20.50 -11.57 7.19
CA VAL A 114 20.42 -11.92 8.61
C VAL A 114 19.64 -10.84 9.33
N ALA A 115 18.58 -11.21 10.04
CA ALA A 115 17.84 -10.26 10.84
C ALA A 115 18.74 -9.78 11.99
N THR A 116 18.90 -8.46 12.11
CA THR A 116 19.73 -7.86 13.17
C THR A 116 18.89 -7.37 14.34
N ARG A 117 17.55 -7.36 14.19
CA ARG A 117 16.58 -7.10 15.25
C ARG A 117 15.26 -7.84 15.01
N GLU A 118 14.37 -7.76 16.00
CA GLU A 118 12.99 -8.21 15.88
C GLU A 118 12.23 -7.42 14.81
N LYS A 119 11.32 -8.10 14.11
CA LYS A 119 10.52 -7.53 13.01
C LYS A 119 9.18 -7.02 13.52
N ASP A 120 9.26 -6.15 14.51
CA ASP A 120 8.13 -5.54 15.21
C ASP A 120 7.70 -4.21 14.59
N GLN A 121 8.28 -3.81 13.45
CA GLN A 121 7.94 -2.59 12.72
C GLN A 121 8.35 -2.68 11.25
N VAL A 122 7.76 -1.82 10.43
CA VAL A 122 8.20 -1.49 9.07
C VAL A 122 8.53 0.00 9.02
N LEU A 123 9.75 0.33 8.62
CA LEU A 123 10.13 1.68 8.24
C LEU A 123 9.78 1.88 6.77
N LEU A 124 8.65 2.53 6.54
CA LEU A 124 8.04 2.78 5.25
C LEU A 124 8.63 4.04 4.62
N TRP A 125 9.06 3.91 3.37
CA TRP A 125 9.68 4.99 2.60
C TRP A 125 8.77 5.56 1.51
N HIS A 126 7.72 4.82 1.12
CA HIS A 126 6.87 5.14 0.00
C HIS A 126 5.42 4.75 0.30
N ALA A 127 4.49 5.52 -0.26
CA ALA A 127 3.08 5.17 -0.37
C ALA A 127 2.57 5.62 -1.73
N ASN A 128 1.40 5.14 -2.11
CA ASN A 128 0.78 5.46 -3.37
C ASN A 128 -0.75 5.35 -3.32
N TYR A 129 -1.42 5.79 -4.37
CA TYR A 129 -2.83 5.50 -4.58
C TYR A 129 -3.10 5.11 -6.03
N HIS A 130 -4.23 4.43 -6.20
CA HIS A 130 -4.75 3.98 -7.48
C HIS A 130 -5.98 4.82 -7.88
N PRO A 131 -5.88 5.70 -8.89
CA PRO A 131 -7.01 6.48 -9.35
C PRO A 131 -7.96 5.68 -10.26
N ASP A 132 -7.53 4.55 -10.82
CA ASP A 132 -8.35 3.75 -11.74
C ASP A 132 -9.35 2.84 -11.04
N GLY A 133 -9.12 2.49 -9.77
CA GLY A 133 -10.01 1.63 -9.02
C GLY A 133 -9.55 1.39 -7.59
N GLY A 134 -10.40 0.72 -6.82
CA GLY A 134 -10.05 0.28 -5.46
C GLY A 134 -9.20 -0.99 -5.47
N GLN A 135 -8.82 -1.43 -4.29
CA GLN A 135 -8.00 -2.62 -4.08
C GLN A 135 -8.48 -3.43 -2.89
N LEU A 136 -8.55 -4.75 -3.07
CA LEU A 136 -8.94 -5.71 -2.05
C LEU A 136 -7.76 -6.58 -1.68
N PHE A 137 -7.48 -6.67 -0.38
CA PHE A 137 -6.56 -7.64 0.21
C PHE A 137 -7.32 -8.62 1.09
N TYR A 138 -7.07 -9.92 0.94
CA TYR A 138 -7.63 -10.95 1.82
C TYR A 138 -6.55 -11.94 2.25
N SER A 139 -6.35 -12.09 3.56
CA SER A 139 -5.35 -12.99 4.14
C SER A 139 -5.72 -14.46 3.92
N LEU A 140 -4.96 -15.19 3.08
CA LEU A 140 -5.28 -16.57 2.69
C LEU A 140 -4.97 -17.60 3.77
N ASP A 141 -4.12 -17.25 4.73
CA ASP A 141 -3.70 -18.10 5.85
C ASP A 141 -4.18 -17.55 7.21
N GLY A 142 -5.00 -16.49 7.21
CA GLY A 142 -5.50 -15.86 8.43
C GLY A 142 -4.42 -15.10 9.20
N THR A 143 -3.29 -14.78 8.57
CA THR A 143 -2.23 -13.96 9.16
C THR A 143 -2.78 -12.56 9.47
N PRO A 144 -2.69 -12.07 10.72
CA PRO A 144 -2.98 -10.68 11.06
C PRO A 144 -2.02 -9.73 10.35
N PHE A 145 -2.46 -8.51 10.06
CA PHE A 145 -1.68 -7.58 9.27
C PHE A 145 -1.97 -6.12 9.63
N MET A 146 -1.02 -5.25 9.31
CA MET A 146 -1.14 -3.79 9.40
C MET A 146 -1.28 -3.18 8.01
N VAL A 147 -2.05 -2.11 7.89
CA VAL A 147 -2.23 -1.37 6.63
C VAL A 147 -2.10 0.12 6.88
N PRO A 148 -1.04 0.80 6.40
CA PRO A 148 -0.94 2.24 6.48
C PRO A 148 -1.90 2.88 5.47
N LEU A 149 -2.84 3.72 5.94
CA LEU A 149 -3.81 4.41 5.09
C LEU A 149 -3.85 5.91 5.38
N ALA A 150 -4.01 6.73 4.34
CA ALA A 150 -4.41 8.13 4.45
C ALA A 150 -5.54 8.46 3.44
N LEU A 151 -6.42 9.39 3.83
CA LEU A 151 -7.57 9.79 3.00
C LEU A 151 -7.13 10.52 1.72
N PRO A 152 -7.99 10.63 0.70
CA PRO A 152 -7.60 11.20 -0.59
C PRO A 152 -7.21 12.69 -0.49
N GLY A 153 -6.21 13.09 -1.27
CA GLY A 153 -5.72 14.47 -1.39
C GLY A 153 -4.33 14.49 -2.03
N ASP A 154 -4.04 15.47 -2.87
CA ASP A 154 -2.74 15.57 -3.57
C ASP A 154 -1.58 15.88 -2.61
N ASP A 155 -1.81 16.82 -1.69
CA ASP A 155 -0.82 17.30 -0.71
C ASP A 155 -0.83 16.46 0.57
N VAL A 156 -0.70 15.14 0.43
CA VAL A 156 -0.69 14.21 1.57
C VAL A 156 0.54 14.46 2.46
N GLN A 157 0.33 14.51 3.76
CA GLN A 157 1.40 14.69 4.74
C GLN A 157 1.75 13.38 5.47
N PRO A 158 2.99 13.23 5.96
CA PRO A 158 3.39 12.11 6.83
C PRO A 158 2.40 11.82 7.97
N GLU A 159 1.86 12.87 8.60
CA GLU A 159 0.95 12.79 9.74
C GLU A 159 -0.48 12.35 9.39
N ASP A 160 -0.84 12.34 8.10
CA ASP A 160 -2.17 11.91 7.65
C ASP A 160 -2.33 10.38 7.69
N PHE A 161 -1.22 9.65 7.78
CA PHE A 161 -1.21 8.18 7.77
C PHE A 161 -1.51 7.57 9.13
N VAL A 162 -2.41 6.58 9.10
CA VAL A 162 -2.79 5.75 10.25
C VAL A 162 -2.57 4.29 9.91
N ALA A 163 -2.03 3.51 10.85
CA ALA A 163 -1.83 2.08 10.71
C ALA A 163 -3.07 1.31 11.19
N PHE A 164 -3.81 0.72 10.25
CA PHE A 164 -4.98 -0.09 10.57
C PHE A 164 -4.59 -1.55 10.83
N TYR A 165 -4.93 -2.04 12.01
CA TYR A 165 -4.76 -3.44 12.40
C TYR A 165 -5.94 -4.28 11.92
N CYS A 166 -5.67 -5.29 11.11
CA CYS A 166 -6.62 -6.33 10.71
C CYS A 166 -6.21 -7.66 11.36
N ASP A 167 -7.15 -8.34 12.00
CA ASP A 167 -6.90 -9.60 12.70
C ASP A 167 -6.70 -10.82 11.78
N GLY A 168 -6.86 -10.63 10.46
CA GLY A 168 -6.72 -11.68 9.45
C GLY A 168 -7.99 -12.51 9.22
N SER A 169 -9.08 -12.28 9.97
CA SER A 169 -10.34 -13.02 9.84
C SER A 169 -11.21 -12.57 8.67
N LYS A 170 -11.01 -11.32 8.20
CA LYS A 170 -11.69 -10.69 7.08
C LYS A 170 -10.67 -10.06 6.14
N GLY A 171 -11.08 -9.84 4.89
CA GLY A 171 -10.35 -8.98 3.96
C GLY A 171 -10.54 -7.51 4.27
N LEU A 172 -9.70 -6.69 3.67
CA LEU A 172 -9.81 -5.24 3.65
C LEU A 172 -9.97 -4.78 2.21
N TYR A 173 -11.09 -4.12 1.92
CA TYR A 173 -11.26 -3.36 0.70
C TYR A 173 -10.90 -1.90 0.94
N ILE A 174 -10.19 -1.29 -0.01
CA ILE A 174 -9.74 0.10 0.01
C ILE A 174 -10.33 0.80 -1.21
N HIS A 175 -10.95 1.97 -1.00
CA HIS A 175 -11.53 2.79 -2.06
C HIS A 175 -10.47 3.35 -3.03
N PRO A 176 -10.84 3.72 -4.27
CA PRO A 176 -9.93 4.46 -5.15
C PRO A 176 -9.42 5.75 -4.50
N ASN A 177 -8.19 6.15 -4.86
CA ASN A 177 -7.51 7.37 -4.35
C ASN A 177 -7.15 7.40 -2.86
N ILE A 178 -7.33 6.31 -2.12
CA ILE A 178 -6.78 6.19 -0.77
C ILE A 178 -5.28 5.95 -0.86
N TRP A 179 -4.50 6.72 -0.11
CA TRP A 179 -3.06 6.52 -0.02
C TRP A 179 -2.75 5.30 0.85
N HIS A 180 -1.90 4.41 0.34
CA HIS A 180 -1.46 3.18 0.98
C HIS A 180 -0.19 2.67 0.30
N GLU A 181 0.51 1.71 0.90
CA GLU A 181 1.58 0.99 0.17
C GLU A 181 1.13 -0.42 -0.22
N GLY A 182 0.70 -1.16 0.79
CA GLY A 182 0.25 -2.54 0.72
C GLY A 182 -0.12 -2.98 2.13
N VAL A 183 -0.08 -4.28 2.38
CA VAL A 183 -0.35 -4.85 3.70
C VAL A 183 0.91 -5.43 4.30
N PHE A 184 1.11 -5.27 5.62
CA PHE A 184 2.28 -5.74 6.33
C PHE A 184 1.88 -6.87 7.28
N PRO A 185 2.25 -8.14 6.98
CA PRO A 185 1.93 -9.26 7.86
C PRO A 185 2.60 -9.10 9.23
N ILE A 186 1.87 -9.39 10.29
CA ILE A 186 2.44 -9.55 11.63
C ILE A 186 3.00 -10.98 11.72
N GLY A 187 4.27 -11.11 11.35
CA GLY A 187 4.99 -12.37 11.26
C GLY A 187 6.07 -12.36 10.18
N GLU A 188 6.66 -13.52 9.89
CA GLU A 188 7.77 -13.66 8.92
C GLU A 188 7.32 -13.53 7.45
N LYS A 189 6.07 -13.89 7.15
CA LYS A 189 5.51 -13.90 5.80
C LYS A 189 3.99 -13.80 5.83
N GLY A 190 3.40 -13.42 4.71
CA GLY A 190 1.96 -13.47 4.49
C GLY A 190 1.61 -13.65 3.02
N ARG A 191 0.46 -14.27 2.75
CA ARG A 191 -0.06 -14.47 1.40
C ARG A 191 -1.47 -13.91 1.32
N PHE A 192 -1.65 -12.93 0.45
CA PHE A 192 -2.92 -12.24 0.30
C PHE A 192 -3.47 -12.48 -1.09
N TYR A 193 -4.76 -12.77 -1.16
CA TYR A 193 -5.50 -12.58 -2.39
C TYR A 193 -5.60 -11.07 -2.63
N ASP A 194 -5.17 -10.63 -3.81
CA ASP A 194 -5.20 -9.27 -4.28
C ASP A 194 -6.14 -9.17 -5.48
N ARG A 195 -7.04 -8.18 -5.48
CA ARG A 195 -7.86 -7.81 -6.63
C ARG A 195 -7.96 -6.29 -6.71
N GLN A 196 -7.59 -5.73 -7.85
CA GLN A 196 -7.48 -4.28 -8.05
C GLN A 196 -7.89 -3.86 -9.46
N GLY A 197 -7.97 -2.54 -9.69
CA GLY A 197 -8.11 -1.97 -11.03
C GLY A 197 -7.02 -2.45 -11.99
N LYS A 198 -7.41 -2.83 -13.22
CA LYS A 198 -6.47 -3.42 -14.19
C LYS A 198 -5.57 -2.41 -14.88
N VAL A 199 -5.94 -1.13 -14.90
CA VAL A 199 -5.09 -0.10 -15.52
C VAL A 199 -3.83 0.09 -14.68
N HIS A 200 -3.94 -0.10 -13.36
CA HIS A 200 -2.83 -0.01 -12.41
C HIS A 200 -2.12 1.35 -12.53
N ALA A 201 -2.94 2.41 -12.61
CA ALA A 201 -2.40 3.76 -12.52
C ALA A 201 -1.92 3.97 -11.08
N ARG A 202 -0.78 4.61 -10.92
CA ARG A 202 -0.20 4.84 -9.60
C ARG A 202 0.33 6.25 -9.50
N VAL A 203 -0.09 6.94 -8.45
CA VAL A 203 0.47 8.22 -8.02
C VAL A 203 1.12 7.97 -6.67
N SER A 204 2.34 8.46 -6.49
CA SER A 204 3.26 8.03 -5.44
C SER A 204 3.76 9.21 -4.63
N VAL A 205 4.06 8.95 -3.36
CA VAL A 205 4.81 9.82 -2.46
C VAL A 205 6.04 9.07 -1.95
N ASN A 206 7.19 9.72 -1.95
CA ASN A 206 8.45 9.21 -1.39
C ASN A 206 8.79 10.02 -0.14
N PHE A 207 8.56 9.46 1.05
CA PHE A 207 8.74 10.17 2.32
C PHE A 207 10.19 10.59 2.58
N ALA A 208 11.14 9.76 2.14
CA ALA A 208 12.55 10.05 2.31
C ALA A 208 12.99 11.24 1.45
N GLU A 209 12.53 11.30 0.21
CA GLU A 209 12.87 12.37 -0.73
C GLU A 209 12.09 13.67 -0.47
N GLU A 210 10.79 13.56 -0.21
CA GLU A 210 9.89 14.71 -0.12
C GLU A 210 9.87 15.33 1.28
N PHE A 211 10.04 14.52 2.32
CA PHE A 211 9.91 14.96 3.73
C PHE A 211 11.17 14.72 4.56
N GLY A 212 12.17 14.02 4.02
CA GLY A 212 13.41 13.73 4.75
C GLY A 212 13.16 12.86 5.98
N MET A 213 12.21 11.91 5.90
CA MET A 213 11.88 11.01 7.01
C MET A 213 11.35 9.65 6.51
N LEU A 214 11.19 8.70 7.43
CA LEU A 214 10.48 7.45 7.20
C LEU A 214 9.29 7.34 8.16
N LEU A 215 8.23 6.66 7.71
CA LEU A 215 7.08 6.38 8.56
C LEU A 215 7.26 5.03 9.24
N LYS A 216 7.14 4.98 10.56
CA LYS A 216 7.25 3.75 11.33
C LYS A 216 5.86 3.14 11.54
N VAL A 217 5.62 2.02 10.89
CA VAL A 217 4.39 1.21 11.05
C VAL A 217 4.68 0.11 12.07
N PRO A 218 4.11 0.14 13.28
CA PRO A 218 4.39 -0.89 14.26
C PRO A 218 3.62 -2.19 13.93
N LEU A 219 4.30 -3.33 14.00
CA LEU A 219 3.75 -4.68 13.74
C LEU A 219 3.39 -5.39 15.05
N GLN A 220 2.51 -4.78 15.83
CA GLN A 220 2.06 -5.30 17.13
C GLN A 220 0.55 -5.45 17.18
N ILE A 221 0.07 -6.48 17.85
CA ILE A 221 -1.36 -6.67 18.08
C ILE A 221 -1.79 -5.69 19.20
N PRO A 222 -2.76 -4.79 18.94
CA PRO A 222 -3.23 -3.81 19.92
C PRO A 222 -4.10 -4.40 21.04
#